data_AF-A0A850QVV3-F1
#
_entry.id   AF-A0A850QVV3-F1
#
_cell.length_a   1.000
_cell.length_b   1.000
_cell.length_c   1.000
_cell.angle_alpha   90.00
_cell.angle_beta   90.00
_cell.angle_gamma   90.00
#
_symmetry.space_group_name_H-M   'P 1'
#
loop_
_entity.id
_entity.type
_entity.pdbx_description
1 polymer ?
#
loop_
_entity_poly.entity_id
_entity_poly.type
_entity_poly.pdbx_seq_one_letter_code
_entity_poly.pdbx_strand_id
1 'polypeptide(L)'
;MNQPINFQDITVVVQGPVQSLSHRKQDEGITHRCLQSVREYLPGAHVILSTWKNQNLSGLDFDELVECDDPGSNIREYNQDGTPHIYNNNRQIVSTLEGLKRVKTPYAVKLRSDNFLTSNAFVDMQQKYQKRCSEYQFFQERVVVPNIFTRKYAKGHRVAFHVSDFFYFGRTDDLLTLWDLTFETDFHPTEQQKYNPGYPDYVIDCTQMFFLRALQKCDPSIQLDSLLDIKNNKVKQSEICLANNLVVASHEEVGLGLCSKFLGKARVSRAKGRCAHYQYLEWQQLYKKYCDHSYPLEYPYSKRLQLWLERCRYVYPTYLETKLKLLIRAIKK
;
A
#
# COMPACT_ATOMS: atom_id res chain seq x y z
N MET A 1 24.31 13.41 -12.20
CA MET A 1 23.93 11.99 -12.37
C MET A 1 24.04 11.35 -11.01
N ASN A 2 22.96 10.78 -10.46
CA ASN A 2 23.04 10.02 -9.22
C ASN A 2 23.92 8.79 -9.43
N GLN A 3 24.72 8.41 -8.44
CA GLN A 3 25.46 7.16 -8.49
C GLN A 3 24.49 5.97 -8.54
N PRO A 4 24.79 4.90 -9.31
CA PRO A 4 23.96 3.71 -9.33
C PRO A 4 23.90 3.08 -7.93
N ILE A 5 22.70 2.65 -7.52
CA ILE A 5 22.49 1.96 -6.24
C ILE A 5 23.05 0.54 -6.37
N ASN A 6 24.03 0.18 -5.54
CA ASN A 6 24.50 -1.21 -5.49
C ASN A 6 23.55 -2.03 -4.62
N PHE A 7 23.39 -3.32 -4.91
CA PHE A 7 22.48 -4.16 -4.12
C PHE A 7 22.96 -4.39 -2.69
N GLN A 8 24.26 -4.26 -2.41
CA GLN A 8 24.80 -4.25 -1.04
C GLN A 8 24.33 -3.03 -0.23
N ASP A 9 23.90 -1.96 -0.89
CA ASP A 9 23.31 -0.76 -0.27
C ASP A 9 21.81 -0.93 0.00
N ILE A 10 21.27 -2.13 -0.23
CA ILE A 10 19.86 -2.48 -0.04
C ILE A 10 19.73 -3.55 1.06
N THR A 11 18.83 -3.32 2.00
CA THR A 11 18.34 -4.36 2.90
C THR A 11 16.88 -4.67 2.62
N VAL A 12 16.54 -5.95 2.48
CA VAL A 12 15.17 -6.41 2.28
C VAL A 12 14.60 -6.91 3.60
N VAL A 13 13.57 -6.23 4.09
CA VAL A 13 12.73 -6.65 5.22
C VAL A 13 11.56 -7.47 4.67
N VAL A 14 11.65 -8.78 4.81
CA VAL A 14 10.55 -9.71 4.53
C VAL A 14 9.69 -9.82 5.78
N GLN A 15 8.48 -9.27 5.72
CA GLN A 15 7.57 -9.21 6.85
C GLN A 15 6.39 -10.17 6.72
N GLY A 16 5.97 -10.71 7.86
CA GLY A 16 4.70 -11.41 8.01
C GLY A 16 4.84 -12.88 8.40
N PRO A 17 3.72 -13.62 8.54
CA PRO A 17 3.77 -15.03 8.91
C PRO A 17 4.43 -15.86 7.79
N VAL A 18 5.29 -16.81 8.16
CA VAL A 18 6.01 -17.66 7.19
C VAL A 18 5.28 -18.97 6.84
N GLN A 19 4.20 -19.26 7.55
CA GLN A 19 3.40 -20.49 7.42
C GLN A 19 1.89 -20.21 7.47
N SER A 20 1.09 -21.16 7.00
CA SER A 20 -0.37 -21.08 7.14
C SER A 20 -0.77 -21.02 8.61
N LEU A 21 -1.73 -20.14 8.93
CA LEU A 21 -2.37 -20.05 10.24
C LEU A 21 -3.78 -20.65 10.15
N SER A 22 -4.36 -21.07 11.28
CA SER A 22 -5.70 -21.65 11.37
C SER A 22 -6.78 -20.85 10.63
N HIS A 23 -6.65 -19.52 10.64
CA HIS A 23 -7.56 -18.56 10.04
C HIS A 23 -7.03 -17.93 8.73
N ARG A 24 -5.84 -18.31 8.27
CA ARG A 24 -5.20 -17.76 7.05
C ARG A 24 -4.35 -18.81 6.35
N LYS A 25 -4.89 -19.40 5.29
CA LYS A 25 -4.13 -20.24 4.37
C LYS A 25 -3.13 -19.40 3.56
N GLN A 26 -1.96 -19.96 3.34
CA GLN A 26 -0.92 -19.43 2.45
C GLN A 26 -0.62 -20.46 1.36
N ASP A 27 -0.11 -19.99 0.23
CA ASP A 27 0.43 -20.88 -0.80
C ASP A 27 1.62 -21.65 -0.20
N GLU A 28 1.69 -22.95 -0.47
CA GLU A 28 2.79 -23.79 0.02
C GLU A 28 4.13 -23.28 -0.54
N GLY A 29 5.13 -23.15 0.33
CA GLY A 29 6.47 -22.68 -0.03
C GLY A 29 6.57 -21.20 -0.43
N ILE A 30 5.51 -20.39 -0.28
CA ILE A 30 5.53 -18.98 -0.74
C ILE A 30 6.63 -18.15 -0.09
N THR A 31 6.88 -18.33 1.20
CA THR A 31 7.95 -17.61 1.92
C THR A 31 9.34 -18.03 1.44
N HIS A 32 9.53 -19.33 1.15
CA HIS A 32 10.79 -19.82 0.59
C HIS A 32 11.04 -19.18 -0.78
N ARG A 33 10.01 -19.15 -1.64
CA ARG A 33 10.06 -18.44 -2.93
C ARG A 33 10.34 -16.95 -2.77
N CYS A 34 9.73 -16.30 -1.77
CA CYS A 34 9.97 -14.90 -1.44
C CYS A 34 11.46 -14.65 -1.19
N LEU A 35 12.07 -15.39 -0.25
CA LEU A 35 13.48 -15.23 0.11
C LEU A 35 14.42 -15.58 -1.05
N GLN A 36 14.16 -16.68 -1.75
CA GLN A 36 14.96 -17.08 -2.92
C GLN A 36 14.94 -16.01 -4.02
N SER A 37 13.78 -15.40 -4.28
CA SER A 37 13.67 -14.34 -5.29
C SER A 37 14.49 -13.10 -4.92
N VAL A 38 14.68 -12.82 -3.63
CA VAL A 38 15.55 -11.72 -3.20
C VAL A 38 17.00 -12.03 -3.55
N ARG A 39 17.47 -13.25 -3.28
CA ARG A 39 18.82 -13.68 -3.66
C ARG A 39 19.04 -13.64 -5.17
N GLU A 40 18.04 -14.01 -5.96
CA GLU A 40 18.09 -13.99 -7.43
C GLU A 40 18.15 -12.57 -8.00
N TYR A 41 17.27 -11.67 -7.55
CA TYR A 41 17.10 -10.36 -8.18
C TYR A 41 17.88 -9.22 -7.51
N LEU A 42 18.35 -9.41 -6.28
CA LEU A 42 19.19 -8.46 -5.54
C LEU A 42 20.42 -9.17 -4.93
N PRO A 43 21.30 -9.77 -5.76
CA PRO A 43 22.46 -10.48 -5.25
C PRO A 43 23.36 -9.56 -4.40
N GLY A 44 23.59 -9.96 -3.15
CA GLY A 44 24.37 -9.20 -2.16
C GLY A 44 23.56 -8.31 -1.23
N ALA A 45 22.24 -8.16 -1.44
CA ALA A 45 21.38 -7.49 -0.47
C ALA A 45 21.27 -8.29 0.82
N HIS A 46 21.28 -7.58 1.96
CA HIS A 46 21.04 -8.18 3.26
C HIS A 46 19.54 -8.46 3.45
N VAL A 47 19.18 -9.62 3.98
CA VAL A 47 17.79 -10.05 4.13
C VAL A 47 17.44 -10.23 5.60
N ILE A 48 16.48 -9.42 6.05
CA ILE A 48 15.91 -9.49 7.40
C ILE A 48 14.55 -10.15 7.30
N LEU A 49 14.38 -11.29 7.98
CA LEU A 49 13.09 -11.92 8.16
C LEU A 49 12.45 -11.39 9.45
N SER A 50 11.39 -10.60 9.32
CA SER A 50 10.61 -10.09 10.46
C SER A 50 9.28 -10.82 10.58
N THR A 51 9.20 -11.70 11.57
CA THR A 51 8.09 -12.66 11.72
C THR A 51 7.74 -12.92 13.17
N TRP A 52 6.81 -13.85 13.43
CA TRP A 52 6.29 -14.12 14.78
C TRP A 52 7.17 -15.14 15.52
N LYS A 53 7.22 -15.02 16.85
CA LYS A 53 7.82 -16.04 17.72
C LYS A 53 7.22 -17.43 17.47
N ASN A 54 8.04 -18.47 17.61
CA ASN A 54 7.63 -19.88 17.52
C ASN A 54 7.12 -20.34 16.14
N GLN A 55 7.47 -19.67 15.05
CA GLN A 55 7.20 -20.18 13.70
C GLN A 55 8.26 -21.17 13.24
N ASN A 56 7.89 -22.13 12.39
CA ASN A 56 8.87 -23.04 11.82
C ASN A 56 9.66 -22.32 10.71
N LEU A 57 10.95 -22.09 10.96
CA LEU A 57 11.85 -21.38 10.04
C LEU A 57 12.74 -22.33 9.22
N SER A 58 12.52 -23.65 9.33
CA SER A 58 13.38 -24.65 8.69
C SER A 58 13.46 -24.43 7.18
N GLY A 59 14.69 -24.34 6.66
CA GLY A 59 14.96 -24.18 5.23
C GLY A 59 14.74 -22.77 4.67
N LEU A 60 14.41 -21.78 5.50
CA LEU A 60 14.34 -20.39 5.06
C LEU A 60 15.75 -19.76 5.05
N ASP A 61 16.14 -19.14 3.94
CA ASP A 61 17.41 -18.43 3.77
C ASP A 61 17.24 -16.92 4.05
N PHE A 62 17.81 -16.46 5.16
CA PHE A 62 17.84 -15.05 5.58
C PHE A 62 19.12 -14.78 6.37
N ASP A 63 19.52 -13.51 6.46
CA ASP A 63 20.76 -13.10 7.13
C ASP A 63 20.53 -12.68 8.60
N GLU A 64 19.37 -12.09 8.88
CA GLU A 64 18.98 -11.65 10.23
C GLU A 64 17.50 -12.00 10.52
N LEU A 65 17.22 -12.42 11.75
CA LEU A 65 15.88 -12.72 12.23
C LEU A 65 15.40 -11.66 13.23
N VAL A 66 14.16 -11.21 13.05
CA VAL A 66 13.43 -10.40 14.03
C VAL A 66 12.16 -11.14 14.43
N GLU A 67 12.10 -11.61 15.67
CA GLU A 67 10.91 -12.26 16.22
C GLU A 67 10.04 -11.26 16.98
N CYS A 68 8.92 -10.89 16.38
CA CYS A 68 7.96 -9.96 16.95
C CYS A 68 7.00 -10.64 17.92
N ASP A 69 6.66 -9.94 18.99
CA ASP A 69 5.46 -10.23 19.78
C ASP A 69 4.21 -9.94 18.93
N ASP A 70 3.28 -10.88 18.86
CA ASP A 70 2.01 -10.70 18.14
C ASP A 70 1.10 -9.76 18.94
N PRO A 71 0.79 -8.54 18.45
CA PRO A 71 -0.08 -7.61 19.15
C PRO A 71 -1.56 -8.02 19.09
N GLY A 72 -1.87 -9.13 18.43
CA GLY A 72 -3.23 -9.56 18.15
C GLY A 72 -3.84 -8.84 16.95
N SER A 73 -5.09 -9.21 16.67
CA SER A 73 -5.92 -8.47 15.72
C SER A 73 -6.53 -7.23 16.36
N ASN A 74 -6.96 -6.28 15.54
CA ASN A 74 -7.65 -5.07 15.98
C ASN A 74 -9.06 -4.96 15.37
N ILE A 75 -9.95 -4.22 16.02
CA ILE A 75 -11.33 -3.98 15.59
C ILE A 75 -11.51 -2.49 15.27
N ARG A 76 -12.05 -2.18 14.09
CA ARG A 76 -12.27 -0.78 13.65
C ARG A 76 -13.72 -0.45 13.30
N GLU A 77 -14.53 -1.48 13.08
CA GLU A 77 -15.96 -1.37 12.82
C GLU A 77 -16.68 -2.68 13.17
N TYR A 78 -17.99 -2.58 13.30
CA TYR A 78 -18.91 -3.66 13.56
C TYR A 78 -19.97 -3.73 12.46
N ASN A 79 -20.41 -4.96 12.16
CA ASN A 79 -21.55 -5.21 11.31
C ASN A 79 -22.85 -4.71 11.95
N GLN A 80 -23.92 -4.67 11.16
CA GLN A 80 -25.25 -4.30 11.66
C GLN A 80 -25.81 -5.27 12.71
N ASP A 81 -25.36 -6.53 12.68
CA ASP A 81 -25.70 -7.57 13.64
C ASP A 81 -24.81 -7.55 14.91
N GLY A 82 -23.90 -6.57 15.03
CA GLY A 82 -23.01 -6.44 16.18
C GLY A 82 -21.76 -7.33 16.13
N THR A 83 -21.52 -8.07 15.06
CA THR A 83 -20.28 -8.85 14.90
C THR A 83 -19.09 -7.94 14.54
N PRO A 84 -17.91 -8.09 15.18
CA PRO A 84 -16.76 -7.23 14.90
C PRO A 84 -16.08 -7.57 13.58
N HIS A 85 -15.58 -6.55 12.88
CA HIS A 85 -14.63 -6.74 11.80
C HIS A 85 -13.21 -6.85 12.35
N ILE A 86 -12.56 -7.97 12.07
CA ILE A 86 -11.20 -8.28 12.54
C ILE A 86 -10.16 -7.83 11.50
N TYR A 87 -9.24 -6.98 11.92
CA TYR A 87 -8.14 -6.46 11.10
C TYR A 87 -6.77 -6.90 11.61
N ASN A 88 -5.76 -6.78 10.75
CA ASN A 88 -4.36 -7.08 11.04
C ASN A 88 -3.50 -5.83 10.88
N ASN A 89 -4.01 -4.66 11.28
CA ASN A 89 -3.27 -3.41 11.13
C ASN A 89 -2.01 -3.42 11.99
N ASN A 90 -2.17 -3.71 13.29
CA ASN A 90 -1.07 -3.69 14.26
C ASN A 90 0.00 -4.73 13.92
N ARG A 91 -0.44 -5.91 13.46
CA ARG A 91 0.48 -6.94 12.95
C ARG A 91 1.33 -6.45 11.78
N GLN A 92 0.73 -5.73 10.82
CA GLN A 92 1.48 -5.17 9.69
C GLN A 92 2.43 -4.06 10.11
N ILE A 93 2.03 -3.23 11.07
CA ILE A 93 2.87 -2.15 11.62
C ILE A 93 4.09 -2.76 12.31
N VAL A 94 3.90 -3.64 13.30
CA VAL A 94 5.00 -4.16 14.12
C VAL A 94 5.98 -4.99 13.29
N SER A 95 5.50 -5.91 12.44
CA SER A 95 6.38 -6.76 11.64
C SER A 95 7.13 -5.99 10.56
N THR A 96 6.63 -4.82 10.16
CA THR A 96 7.35 -3.95 9.24
C THR A 96 8.36 -3.08 9.98
N LEU A 97 7.92 -2.40 11.04
CA LEU A 97 8.71 -1.44 11.80
C LEU A 97 9.90 -2.10 12.52
N GLU A 98 9.69 -3.23 13.18
CA GLU A 98 10.77 -3.91 13.92
C GLU A 98 11.86 -4.42 12.97
N GLY A 99 11.49 -4.87 11.77
CA GLY A 99 12.47 -5.19 10.72
C GLY A 99 13.19 -3.95 10.19
N LEU A 100 12.46 -2.86 9.91
CA LEU A 100 13.08 -1.62 9.41
C LEU A 100 14.05 -0.97 10.42
N LYS A 101 13.78 -1.06 11.72
CA LYS A 101 14.69 -0.59 12.78
C LYS A 101 16.06 -1.29 12.77
N ARG A 102 16.15 -2.49 12.18
CA ARG A 102 17.40 -3.24 12.04
C ARG A 102 18.19 -2.88 10.77
N VAL A 103 17.58 -2.18 9.82
CA VAL A 103 18.24 -1.81 8.57
C VAL A 103 19.35 -0.79 8.83
N LYS A 104 20.55 -1.08 8.29
CA LYS A 104 21.74 -0.20 8.39
C LYS A 104 22.16 0.39 7.05
N THR A 105 21.58 -0.10 5.96
CA THR A 105 21.89 0.33 4.60
C THR A 105 21.08 1.58 4.22
N PRO A 106 21.53 2.37 3.22
CA PRO A 106 20.83 3.59 2.81
C PRO A 106 19.44 3.34 2.22
N TYR A 107 19.22 2.18 1.59
CA TYR A 107 17.96 1.82 0.96
C TYR A 107 17.36 0.56 1.58
N ALA A 108 16.05 0.52 1.66
CA ALA A 108 15.32 -0.62 2.17
C ALA A 108 14.23 -1.06 1.19
N VAL A 109 13.97 -2.37 1.19
CA VAL A 109 12.76 -2.95 0.63
C VAL A 109 11.90 -3.45 1.78
N LYS A 110 10.64 -3.04 1.80
CA LYS A 110 9.59 -3.72 2.56
C LYS A 110 8.88 -4.69 1.63
N LEU A 111 8.90 -5.99 1.95
CA LEU A 111 8.28 -7.04 1.15
C LEU A 111 7.40 -7.93 2.04
N ARG A 112 6.15 -8.21 1.65
CA ARG A 112 5.34 -9.22 2.37
C ARG A 112 5.88 -10.62 2.09
N SER A 113 5.88 -11.49 3.10
CA SER A 113 6.27 -12.90 3.00
C SER A 113 5.42 -13.72 2.01
N ASP A 114 4.22 -13.22 1.65
CA ASP A 114 3.34 -13.81 0.64
C ASP A 114 3.47 -13.19 -0.77
N ASN A 115 4.53 -12.41 -1.02
CA ASN A 115 4.93 -11.87 -2.31
C ASN A 115 6.39 -12.23 -2.61
N PHE A 116 6.84 -12.08 -3.85
CA PHE A 116 8.21 -12.41 -4.26
C PHE A 116 8.65 -11.46 -5.38
N LEU A 117 9.95 -11.28 -5.58
CA LEU A 117 10.49 -10.50 -6.67
C LEU A 117 10.47 -11.30 -7.97
N THR A 118 10.26 -10.61 -9.09
CA THR A 118 10.42 -11.15 -10.46
C THR A 118 11.40 -10.32 -11.29
N SER A 119 11.89 -9.21 -10.75
CA SER A 119 13.00 -8.41 -11.25
C SER A 119 13.43 -7.41 -10.18
N ASN A 120 14.43 -6.57 -10.48
CA ASN A 120 14.86 -5.41 -9.68
C ASN A 120 14.54 -4.08 -10.36
N ALA A 121 13.60 -4.06 -11.33
CA ALA A 121 13.26 -2.87 -12.12
C ALA A 121 12.83 -1.66 -11.27
N PHE A 122 12.35 -1.89 -10.06
CA PHE A 122 12.03 -0.84 -9.10
C PHE A 122 13.22 0.06 -8.72
N VAL A 123 14.47 -0.44 -8.81
CA VAL A 123 15.67 0.35 -8.48
C VAL A 123 15.84 1.50 -9.47
N ASP A 124 15.87 1.18 -10.77
CA ASP A 124 15.95 2.18 -11.84
C ASP A 124 14.70 3.06 -11.89
N MET A 125 13.54 2.48 -11.62
CA MET A 125 12.27 3.20 -11.59
C MET A 125 12.28 4.34 -10.56
N GLN A 126 12.85 4.13 -9.38
CA GLN A 126 12.97 5.16 -8.35
C GLN A 126 13.79 6.35 -8.86
N GLN A 127 14.94 6.07 -9.49
CA GLN A 127 15.92 7.06 -9.92
C GLN A 127 15.50 7.82 -11.20
N LYS A 128 14.51 7.31 -11.93
CA LYS A 128 14.01 7.91 -13.18
C LYS A 128 13.32 9.26 -12.99
N TYR A 129 12.71 9.50 -11.84
CA TYR A 129 11.83 10.66 -11.60
C TYR A 129 12.44 11.62 -10.58
N GLN A 130 13.33 12.49 -11.04
CA GLN A 130 14.13 13.34 -10.15
C GLN A 130 13.48 14.69 -9.82
N LYS A 131 12.71 15.30 -10.74
CA LYS A 131 12.10 16.61 -10.48
C LYS A 131 10.95 16.49 -9.49
N ARG A 132 10.78 17.50 -8.65
CA ARG A 132 9.74 17.61 -7.62
C ARG A 132 9.28 19.05 -7.51
N CYS A 133 8.06 19.27 -7.04
CA CYS A 133 7.67 20.59 -6.56
C CYS A 133 7.82 20.64 -5.03
N SER A 134 7.92 21.85 -4.49
CA SER A 134 8.08 22.06 -3.04
C SER A 134 6.84 21.69 -2.22
N GLU A 135 5.64 21.79 -2.83
CA GLU A 135 4.38 21.48 -2.16
C GLU A 135 4.29 19.99 -1.81
N TYR A 136 4.12 19.68 -0.52
CA TYR A 136 4.01 18.31 0.00
C TYR A 136 5.18 17.39 -0.40
N GLN A 137 6.41 17.92 -0.49
CA GLN A 137 7.63 17.13 -0.62
C GLN A 137 8.12 16.69 0.77
N PHE A 138 7.65 15.54 1.23
CA PHE A 138 7.91 15.03 2.58
C PHE A 138 9.08 14.05 2.65
N PHE A 139 9.28 13.26 1.59
CA PHE A 139 10.34 12.25 1.55
C PHE A 139 11.61 12.80 0.90
N GLN A 140 12.76 12.23 1.26
CA GLN A 140 14.05 12.58 0.67
C GLN A 140 14.13 12.11 -0.78
N GLU A 141 13.62 10.92 -1.05
CA GLU A 141 13.44 10.38 -2.41
C GLU A 141 12.02 9.83 -2.57
N ARG A 142 11.61 9.55 -3.81
CA ARG A 142 10.33 8.87 -4.01
C ARG A 142 10.44 7.42 -3.57
N VAL A 143 9.39 6.90 -2.96
CA VAL A 143 9.27 5.47 -2.62
C VAL A 143 8.47 4.75 -3.72
N VAL A 144 9.02 3.69 -4.28
CA VAL A 144 8.34 2.87 -5.29
C VAL A 144 7.33 1.96 -4.61
N VAL A 145 6.08 2.00 -5.08
CA VAL A 145 4.98 1.18 -4.57
C VAL A 145 4.17 0.58 -5.73
N PRO A 146 3.59 -0.62 -5.56
CA PRO A 146 2.77 -1.21 -6.60
C PRO A 146 1.39 -0.54 -6.63
N ASN A 147 0.77 -0.56 -7.79
CA ASN A 147 -0.56 0.02 -7.98
C ASN A 147 -1.67 -0.88 -7.48
N ILE A 148 -1.40 -2.17 -7.28
CA ILE A 148 -2.37 -3.13 -6.77
C ILE A 148 -2.81 -2.68 -5.38
N PHE A 149 -4.09 -2.38 -5.20
CA PHE A 149 -4.63 -1.73 -3.99
C PHE A 149 -4.20 -0.27 -3.74
N THR A 150 -3.45 0.39 -4.64
CA THR A 150 -3.31 1.85 -4.65
C THR A 150 -4.49 2.45 -5.40
N ARG A 151 -5.58 2.77 -4.68
CA ARG A 151 -6.87 3.10 -5.30
C ARG A 151 -6.96 4.55 -5.75
N LYS A 152 -7.45 4.72 -6.97
CA LYS A 152 -8.00 5.99 -7.46
C LYS A 152 -9.50 6.09 -7.18
N TYR A 153 -10.18 4.95 -7.15
CA TYR A 153 -11.60 4.84 -6.87
C TYR A 153 -11.92 3.74 -5.84
N ALA A 154 -12.87 4.02 -4.95
CA ALA A 154 -13.51 3.04 -4.08
C ALA A 154 -15.02 3.28 -4.06
N LYS A 155 -15.80 2.20 -4.08
CA LYS A 155 -17.27 2.27 -4.09
C LYS A 155 -17.84 3.21 -5.18
N GLY A 156 -17.17 3.32 -6.32
CA GLY A 156 -17.59 4.20 -7.43
C GLY A 156 -17.21 5.68 -7.28
N HIS A 157 -16.64 6.09 -6.15
CA HIS A 157 -16.18 7.46 -5.88
C HIS A 157 -14.66 7.57 -6.00
N ARG A 158 -14.15 8.79 -6.28
CA ARG A 158 -12.73 9.09 -6.08
C ARG A 158 -12.39 8.96 -4.60
N VAL A 159 -11.17 8.53 -4.30
CA VAL A 159 -10.63 8.47 -2.94
C VAL A 159 -9.26 9.14 -2.88
N ALA A 160 -8.89 9.60 -1.69
CA ALA A 160 -7.62 10.24 -1.39
C ALA A 160 -6.74 9.30 -0.53
N PHE A 161 -5.42 9.44 -0.65
CA PHE A 161 -4.39 8.84 0.22
C PHE A 161 -4.38 7.31 0.31
N HIS A 162 -4.93 6.60 -0.68
CA HIS A 162 -5.04 5.14 -0.65
C HIS A 162 -3.85 4.46 -1.35
N VAL A 163 -2.91 3.87 -0.59
CA VAL A 163 -1.64 3.32 -1.11
C VAL A 163 -1.42 1.88 -0.67
N SER A 164 -1.11 0.99 -1.61
CA SER A 164 -0.88 -0.44 -1.36
C SER A 164 0.09 -0.72 -0.22
N ASP A 165 -0.24 -1.67 0.65
CA ASP A 165 0.64 -2.14 1.71
C ASP A 165 1.64 -3.22 1.24
N PHE A 166 1.69 -3.62 -0.02
CA PHE A 166 2.38 -4.87 -0.40
C PHE A 166 3.90 -4.77 -0.43
N PHE A 167 4.40 -3.74 -1.11
CA PHE A 167 5.81 -3.58 -1.42
C PHE A 167 6.18 -2.09 -1.40
N TYR A 168 7.34 -1.79 -0.82
CA TYR A 168 7.92 -0.44 -0.82
C TYR A 168 9.42 -0.55 -1.05
N PHE A 169 9.96 0.26 -1.96
CA PHE A 169 11.40 0.45 -2.11
C PHE A 169 11.75 1.93 -2.06
N GLY A 170 12.70 2.30 -1.21
CA GLY A 170 13.24 3.65 -1.19
C GLY A 170 14.28 3.82 -0.10
N ARG A 171 14.61 5.07 0.24
CA ARG A 171 15.52 5.35 1.35
C ARG A 171 14.97 4.78 2.65
N THR A 172 15.87 4.23 3.46
CA THR A 172 15.51 3.64 4.77
C THR A 172 14.77 4.64 5.65
N ASP A 173 15.19 5.91 5.70
CA ASP A 173 14.52 6.96 6.49
C ASP A 173 13.11 7.29 5.98
N ASP A 174 12.87 7.22 4.67
CA ASP A 174 11.56 7.46 4.07
C ASP A 174 10.61 6.29 4.39
N LEU A 175 11.13 5.05 4.38
CA LEU A 175 10.38 3.87 4.81
C LEU A 175 10.09 3.88 6.31
N LEU A 176 11.02 4.33 7.16
CA LEU A 176 10.78 4.52 8.59
C LEU A 176 9.70 5.59 8.82
N THR A 177 9.75 6.70 8.07
CA THR A 177 8.69 7.72 8.12
C THR A 177 7.30 7.11 7.81
N LEU A 178 7.23 6.25 6.79
CA LEU A 178 6.02 5.54 6.39
C LEU A 178 5.48 4.54 7.42
N TRP A 179 6.37 3.83 8.13
CA TRP A 179 6.00 2.65 8.90
C TRP A 179 6.20 2.73 10.41
N ASP A 180 6.83 3.81 10.92
CA ASP A 180 6.91 4.10 12.35
C ASP A 180 5.56 4.59 12.90
N LEU A 181 4.55 3.74 12.82
CA LEU A 181 3.17 4.08 13.11
C LEU A 181 2.80 3.58 14.51
N THR A 182 1.95 4.34 15.19
CA THR A 182 1.33 3.89 16.43
C THR A 182 0.28 2.82 16.13
N PHE A 183 0.09 1.90 17.07
CA PHE A 183 -0.93 0.86 16.95
C PHE A 183 -2.35 1.48 16.92
N GLU A 184 -3.24 0.82 16.18
CA GLU A 184 -4.68 1.02 16.32
C GLU A 184 -5.13 0.56 17.70
N THR A 185 -5.97 1.38 18.33
CA THR A 185 -6.81 0.95 19.44
C THR A 185 -8.09 0.33 18.91
N ASP A 186 -8.63 -0.64 19.64
CA ASP A 186 -9.92 -1.21 19.29
C ASP A 186 -11.03 -0.17 19.38
N PHE A 187 -11.88 -0.16 18.37
CA PHE A 187 -13.11 0.60 18.40
C PHE A 187 -14.10 -0.09 19.33
N HIS A 188 -14.62 0.63 20.32
CA HIS A 188 -15.67 0.16 21.21
C HIS A 188 -16.98 0.91 20.89
N PRO A 189 -18.04 0.21 20.47
CA PRO A 189 -19.32 0.84 20.15
C PRO A 189 -19.92 1.60 21.33
N THR A 190 -20.51 2.75 21.03
CA THR A 190 -21.31 3.54 21.98
C THR A 190 -22.72 3.71 21.46
N GLU A 191 -23.63 4.27 22.27
CA GLU A 191 -24.99 4.58 21.82
C GLU A 191 -25.00 5.54 20.63
N GLN A 192 -24.06 6.50 20.60
CA GLN A 192 -23.92 7.51 19.55
C GLN A 192 -23.16 6.98 18.32
N GLN A 193 -22.28 5.99 18.51
CA GLN A 193 -21.43 5.41 17.46
C GLN A 193 -21.50 3.88 17.53
N LYS A 194 -22.57 3.30 16.99
CA LYS A 194 -22.83 1.85 17.10
C LYS A 194 -21.95 0.98 16.20
N TYR A 195 -21.58 1.48 15.02
CA TYR A 195 -20.98 0.64 13.98
C TYR A 195 -19.52 0.99 13.69
N ASN A 196 -19.18 2.27 13.65
CA ASN A 196 -17.82 2.77 13.46
C ASN A 196 -17.76 4.25 13.89
N PRO A 197 -16.56 4.84 14.05
CA PRO A 197 -16.42 6.23 14.48
C PRO A 197 -17.14 7.27 13.60
N GLY A 198 -17.26 7.00 12.30
CA GLY A 198 -17.78 7.94 11.30
C GLY A 198 -19.20 7.62 10.81
N TYR A 199 -19.97 6.75 11.46
CA TYR A 199 -21.27 6.33 10.93
C TYR A 199 -22.21 7.56 10.71
N PRO A 200 -22.87 7.70 9.54
CA PRO A 200 -23.19 6.67 8.55
C PRO A 200 -22.12 6.43 7.48
N ASP A 201 -21.03 7.17 7.49
CA ASP A 201 -19.97 7.02 6.50
C ASP A 201 -19.20 5.70 6.67
N TYR A 202 -18.33 5.42 5.70
CA TYR A 202 -17.45 4.26 5.72
C TYR A 202 -16.16 4.60 6.47
N VAL A 203 -15.72 3.68 7.34
CA VAL A 203 -14.42 3.80 8.01
C VAL A 203 -13.30 3.96 6.99
N ILE A 204 -12.29 4.77 7.32
CA ILE A 204 -11.08 4.95 6.52
C ILE A 204 -10.45 3.56 6.25
N ASP A 205 -10.09 3.28 5.01
CA ASP A 205 -9.46 1.99 4.65
C ASP A 205 -8.12 1.81 5.38
N CYS A 206 -7.73 0.57 5.67
CA CYS A 206 -6.47 0.28 6.38
C CYS A 206 -5.25 0.89 5.65
N THR A 207 -5.25 0.86 4.33
CA THR A 207 -4.16 1.39 3.52
C THR A 207 -4.18 2.92 3.42
N GLN A 208 -5.37 3.54 3.48
CA GLN A 208 -5.48 5.00 3.63
C GLN A 208 -4.92 5.44 4.97
N MET A 209 -5.28 4.73 6.02
CA MET A 209 -4.86 5.02 7.39
C MET A 209 -3.34 4.96 7.55
N PHE A 210 -2.66 3.93 7.00
CA PHE A 210 -1.20 3.86 7.06
C PHE A 210 -0.54 5.08 6.41
N PHE A 211 -0.92 5.40 5.16
CA PHE A 211 -0.30 6.51 4.44
C PHE A 211 -0.66 7.87 5.06
N LEU A 212 -1.92 8.07 5.48
CA LEU A 212 -2.34 9.28 6.19
C LEU A 212 -1.53 9.53 7.44
N ARG A 213 -1.37 8.52 8.31
CA ARG A 213 -0.61 8.67 9.55
C ARG A 213 0.85 8.98 9.31
N ALA A 214 1.45 8.42 8.26
CA ALA A 214 2.79 8.78 7.85
C ALA A 214 2.88 10.26 7.44
N LEU A 215 1.97 10.73 6.58
CA LEU A 215 1.93 12.13 6.13
C LEU A 215 1.66 13.11 7.28
N GLN A 216 0.84 12.72 8.25
CA GLN A 216 0.49 13.55 9.42
C GLN A 216 1.67 13.88 10.33
N LYS A 217 2.73 13.05 10.31
CA LYS A 217 3.99 13.38 11.01
C LYS A 217 4.69 14.59 10.39
N CYS A 218 4.49 14.81 9.10
CA CYS A 218 5.09 15.92 8.35
C CYS A 218 4.14 17.13 8.27
N ASP A 219 2.84 16.87 8.12
CA ASP A 219 1.80 17.89 8.06
C ASP A 219 0.51 17.40 8.76
N PRO A 220 0.28 17.81 10.02
CA PRO A 220 -0.89 17.41 10.80
C PRO A 220 -2.24 17.85 10.21
N SER A 221 -2.24 18.78 9.24
CA SER A 221 -3.47 19.24 8.57
C SER A 221 -4.03 18.22 7.57
N ILE A 222 -3.22 17.23 7.16
CA ILE A 222 -3.64 16.15 6.26
C ILE A 222 -4.53 15.18 7.02
N GLN A 223 -5.84 15.20 6.75
CA GLN A 223 -6.82 14.38 7.47
C GLN A 223 -7.93 13.90 6.54
N LEU A 224 -8.52 12.74 6.84
CA LEU A 224 -9.77 12.26 6.25
C LEU A 224 -10.77 11.99 7.38
N ASP A 225 -12.04 12.33 7.14
CA ASP A 225 -13.12 12.00 8.08
C ASP A 225 -13.68 10.59 7.82
N SER A 226 -13.57 10.13 6.57
CA SER A 226 -14.08 8.83 6.11
C SER A 226 -13.37 8.35 4.85
N LEU A 227 -13.59 7.09 4.45
CA LEU A 227 -13.04 6.52 3.21
C LEU A 227 -13.31 7.37 1.96
N LEU A 228 -14.50 7.98 1.89
CA LEU A 228 -14.97 8.72 0.71
C LEU A 228 -14.85 10.24 0.86
N ASP A 229 -14.14 10.70 1.88
CA ASP A 229 -13.94 12.12 2.11
C ASP A 229 -13.02 12.74 1.04
N ILE A 230 -13.62 13.59 0.22
CA ILE A 230 -12.95 14.32 -0.87
C ILE A 230 -13.19 15.84 -0.78
N LYS A 231 -13.72 16.32 0.35
CA LYS A 231 -13.98 17.75 0.57
C LYS A 231 -12.66 18.53 0.60
N ASN A 232 -12.73 19.85 0.50
CA ASN A 232 -11.58 20.75 0.69
C ASN A 232 -10.35 20.38 -0.17
N ASN A 233 -10.58 19.95 -1.42
CA ASN A 233 -9.52 19.56 -2.36
C ASN A 233 -8.62 18.39 -1.91
N LYS A 234 -9.06 17.53 -0.97
CA LYS A 234 -8.29 16.37 -0.48
C LYS A 234 -7.80 15.43 -1.60
N VAL A 235 -8.53 15.31 -2.71
CA VAL A 235 -8.07 14.55 -3.89
C VAL A 235 -6.86 15.21 -4.55
N LYS A 236 -6.87 16.53 -4.73
CA LYS A 236 -5.74 17.28 -5.30
C LYS A 236 -4.53 17.18 -4.36
N GLN A 237 -4.73 17.39 -3.06
CA GLN A 237 -3.68 17.24 -2.05
C GLN A 237 -3.06 15.85 -2.09
N SER A 238 -3.88 14.80 -2.15
CA SER A 238 -3.41 13.42 -2.31
C SER A 238 -2.65 13.22 -3.62
N GLU A 239 -3.11 13.73 -4.75
CA GLU A 239 -2.41 13.59 -6.02
C GLU A 239 -1.02 14.24 -6.00
N ILE A 240 -0.87 15.40 -5.35
CA ILE A 240 0.44 16.06 -5.18
C ILE A 240 1.33 15.22 -4.26
N CYS A 241 0.80 14.72 -3.14
CA CYS A 241 1.54 13.83 -2.23
C CYS A 241 2.03 12.56 -2.97
N LEU A 242 1.17 11.93 -3.78
CA LEU A 242 1.54 10.77 -4.59
C LEU A 242 2.62 11.12 -5.62
N ALA A 243 2.51 12.28 -6.28
CA ALA A 243 3.45 12.70 -7.30
C ALA A 243 4.83 13.06 -6.74
N ASN A 244 4.92 13.69 -5.56
CA ASN A 244 6.21 14.10 -4.97
C ASN A 244 6.91 13.03 -4.16
N ASN A 245 6.16 12.12 -3.54
CA ASN A 245 6.71 11.20 -2.55
C ASN A 245 6.75 9.75 -3.01
N LEU A 246 5.98 9.37 -4.02
CA LEU A 246 5.89 7.97 -4.46
C LEU A 246 6.17 7.85 -5.96
N VAL A 247 6.55 6.64 -6.39
CA VAL A 247 6.37 6.17 -7.77
C VAL A 247 5.37 5.01 -7.74
N VAL A 248 4.23 5.18 -8.39
CA VAL A 248 3.16 4.16 -8.39
C VAL A 248 3.11 3.47 -9.75
N ALA A 249 3.52 2.20 -9.82
CA ALA A 249 3.53 1.42 -11.07
C ALA A 249 2.84 0.05 -10.92
N SER A 250 2.55 -0.64 -12.01
CA SER A 250 1.96 -1.99 -11.93
C SER A 250 2.89 -2.97 -11.21
N HIS A 251 2.34 -4.05 -10.64
CA HIS A 251 3.18 -5.03 -9.96
C HIS A 251 4.18 -5.67 -10.94
N GLU A 252 3.81 -5.83 -12.21
CA GLU A 252 4.70 -6.29 -13.27
C GLU A 252 5.83 -5.30 -13.55
N GLU A 253 5.54 -4.00 -13.67
CA GLU A 253 6.55 -2.96 -13.89
C GLU A 253 7.49 -2.78 -12.69
N VAL A 254 6.98 -2.94 -11.47
CA VAL A 254 7.78 -2.94 -10.25
C VAL A 254 8.68 -4.19 -10.18
N GLY A 255 8.27 -5.32 -10.77
CA GLY A 255 8.96 -6.60 -10.59
C GLY A 255 8.48 -7.37 -9.36
N LEU A 256 7.19 -7.29 -9.05
CA LEU A 256 6.54 -7.92 -7.90
C LEU A 256 5.59 -9.04 -8.35
N GLY A 257 5.91 -10.26 -7.93
CA GLY A 257 5.07 -11.43 -8.01
C GLY A 257 4.11 -11.55 -6.82
N LEU A 258 2.92 -12.08 -7.09
CA LEU A 258 1.82 -12.19 -6.13
C LEU A 258 1.48 -13.66 -5.87
N CYS A 259 1.01 -13.97 -4.66
CA CYS A 259 0.43 -15.27 -4.34
C CYS A 259 -0.93 -15.48 -5.03
N SER A 260 -1.32 -16.75 -5.13
CA SER A 260 -2.48 -17.26 -5.88
C SER A 260 -3.80 -16.58 -5.49
N LYS A 261 -3.98 -16.22 -4.21
CA LYS A 261 -5.18 -15.52 -3.71
C LYS A 261 -5.42 -14.16 -4.35
N PHE A 262 -4.39 -13.54 -4.92
CA PHE A 262 -4.49 -12.26 -5.62
C PHE A 262 -4.49 -12.42 -7.13
N LEU A 263 -4.41 -13.64 -7.68
CA LEU A 263 -4.38 -13.91 -9.11
C LEU A 263 -5.73 -14.44 -9.64
N GLY A 264 -5.82 -14.56 -10.96
CA GLY A 264 -6.97 -15.16 -11.65
C GLY A 264 -8.32 -14.48 -11.35
N LYS A 265 -9.22 -15.21 -10.69
CA LYS A 265 -10.60 -14.75 -10.40
C LYS A 265 -10.70 -13.73 -9.26
N ALA A 266 -9.61 -13.48 -8.54
CA ALA A 266 -9.57 -12.47 -7.49
C ALA A 266 -10.06 -11.11 -8.00
N ARG A 267 -10.88 -10.39 -7.22
CA ARG A 267 -11.46 -9.10 -7.65
C ARG A 267 -10.37 -8.13 -8.09
N VAL A 268 -9.25 -8.10 -7.39
CA VAL A 268 -8.11 -7.23 -7.64
C VAL A 268 -7.48 -7.45 -9.02
N SER A 269 -7.54 -8.69 -9.52
CA SER A 269 -6.97 -9.13 -10.80
C SER A 269 -7.98 -9.21 -11.94
N ARG A 270 -9.23 -8.78 -11.71
CA ARG A 270 -10.24 -8.60 -12.78
C ARG A 270 -10.24 -7.16 -13.25
N ALA A 271 -10.70 -6.91 -14.47
CA ALA A 271 -10.83 -5.56 -15.03
C ALA A 271 -11.55 -4.59 -14.08
N LYS A 272 -12.67 -5.03 -13.47
CA LYS A 272 -13.42 -4.28 -12.44
C LYS A 272 -12.57 -3.81 -11.24
N GLY A 273 -11.59 -4.59 -10.82
CA GLY A 273 -10.67 -4.21 -9.74
C GLY A 273 -9.55 -3.32 -10.24
N ARG A 274 -8.87 -3.75 -11.30
CA ARG A 274 -7.71 -3.04 -11.88
C ARG A 274 -8.06 -1.62 -12.31
N CYS A 275 -9.20 -1.40 -12.97
CA CYS A 275 -9.60 -0.08 -13.44
C CYS A 275 -9.88 0.92 -12.31
N ALA A 276 -10.05 0.45 -11.06
CA ALA A 276 -10.24 1.30 -9.88
C ALA A 276 -8.90 1.73 -9.23
N HIS A 277 -7.79 1.07 -9.56
CA HIS A 277 -6.45 1.48 -9.11
C HIS A 277 -5.88 2.59 -9.99
N TYR A 278 -4.91 3.31 -9.46
CA TYR A 278 -4.05 4.15 -10.29
C TYR A 278 -3.33 3.27 -11.33
N GLN A 279 -3.23 3.74 -12.56
CA GLN A 279 -2.31 3.15 -13.53
C GLN A 279 -0.98 3.89 -13.52
N TYR A 280 0.12 3.24 -13.89
CA TYR A 280 1.44 3.89 -13.94
C TYR A 280 1.42 5.16 -14.79
N LEU A 281 0.76 5.11 -15.95
CA LEU A 281 0.53 6.28 -16.78
C LEU A 281 -0.20 7.40 -16.06
N GLU A 282 -1.22 7.07 -15.27
CA GLU A 282 -1.95 8.10 -14.53
C GLU A 282 -1.05 8.74 -13.49
N TRP A 283 -0.18 7.98 -12.84
CA TRP A 283 0.84 8.53 -11.96
C TRP A 283 1.86 9.39 -12.73
N GLN A 284 2.32 8.97 -13.91
CA GLN A 284 3.19 9.79 -14.78
C GLN A 284 2.51 11.09 -15.21
N GLN A 285 1.19 11.09 -15.40
CA GLN A 285 0.41 12.31 -15.64
C GLN A 285 0.41 13.23 -14.40
N LEU A 286 0.34 12.68 -13.19
CA LEU A 286 0.49 13.48 -11.96
C LEU A 286 1.91 14.05 -11.86
N TYR A 287 2.93 13.24 -12.10
CA TYR A 287 4.33 13.67 -12.14
C TYR A 287 4.52 14.82 -13.15
N LYS A 288 4.01 14.67 -14.37
CA LYS A 288 4.04 15.74 -15.38
C LYS A 288 3.33 17.00 -14.89
N LYS A 289 2.13 16.84 -14.32
CA LYS A 289 1.27 17.95 -13.92
C LYS A 289 1.85 18.76 -12.75
N TYR A 290 2.46 18.11 -11.78
CA TYR A 290 2.88 18.77 -10.54
C TYR A 290 4.39 18.94 -10.42
N CYS A 291 5.19 18.03 -10.98
CA CYS A 291 6.64 17.98 -10.73
C CYS A 291 7.47 18.34 -11.98
N ASP A 292 7.11 17.85 -13.17
CA ASP A 292 7.85 18.08 -14.40
C ASP A 292 6.94 18.32 -15.61
N HIS A 293 6.57 19.58 -15.83
CA HIS A 293 5.69 19.98 -16.94
C HIS A 293 6.23 19.59 -18.32
N SER A 294 7.55 19.39 -18.46
CA SER A 294 8.20 18.98 -19.70
C SER A 294 8.22 17.47 -19.93
N TYR A 295 7.80 16.66 -18.95
CA TYR A 295 7.90 15.20 -19.03
C TYR A 295 7.15 14.65 -20.25
N PRO A 296 7.79 13.85 -21.12
CA PRO A 296 7.13 13.25 -22.26
C PRO A 296 6.19 12.14 -21.80
N LEU A 297 4.93 12.20 -22.24
CA LEU A 297 3.97 11.13 -22.01
C LEU A 297 3.84 10.31 -23.30
N GLU A 298 4.41 9.12 -23.29
CA GLU A 298 4.31 8.20 -24.41
C GLU A 298 3.30 7.11 -24.08
N TYR A 299 2.10 7.19 -24.67
CA TYR A 299 1.12 6.15 -24.46
C TYR A 299 0.04 6.09 -25.55
N PRO A 300 -0.35 4.88 -25.99
CA PRO A 300 -1.42 4.72 -26.97
C PRO A 300 -2.76 5.28 -26.46
N TYR A 301 -3.39 6.13 -27.26
CA TYR A 301 -4.73 6.65 -26.98
C TYR A 301 -5.74 5.52 -26.71
N SER A 302 -5.60 4.40 -27.42
CA SER A 302 -6.44 3.20 -27.28
C SER A 302 -6.51 2.67 -25.84
N LYS A 303 -5.38 2.60 -25.15
CA LYS A 303 -5.34 2.11 -23.77
C LYS A 303 -5.96 3.11 -22.78
N ARG A 304 -5.86 4.43 -23.02
CA ARG A 304 -6.58 5.45 -22.22
C ARG A 304 -8.08 5.33 -22.41
N LEU A 305 -8.52 5.19 -23.66
CA LEU A 305 -9.92 4.98 -23.98
C LEU A 305 -10.44 3.68 -23.36
N GLN A 306 -9.69 2.59 -23.43
CA GLN A 306 -10.05 1.32 -22.78
C GLN A 306 -10.24 1.50 -21.27
N LEU A 307 -9.28 2.12 -20.57
CA LEU A 307 -9.39 2.36 -19.13
C LEU A 307 -10.63 3.21 -18.79
N TRP A 308 -10.92 4.22 -19.60
CA TRP A 308 -12.12 5.04 -19.44
C TRP A 308 -13.41 4.22 -19.64
N LEU A 309 -13.48 3.41 -20.69
CA LEU A 309 -14.61 2.51 -20.96
C LEU A 309 -14.81 1.49 -19.82
N GLU A 310 -13.73 0.91 -19.29
CA GLU A 310 -13.79 0.01 -18.14
C GLU A 310 -14.35 0.72 -16.90
N ARG A 311 -13.99 1.98 -16.66
CA ARG A 311 -14.54 2.78 -15.54
C ARG A 311 -16.00 3.15 -15.75
N CYS A 312 -16.41 3.50 -16.97
CA CYS A 312 -17.81 3.68 -17.34
C CYS A 312 -18.63 2.42 -17.08
N ARG A 313 -18.06 1.25 -17.33
CA ARG A 313 -18.73 -0.04 -17.10
C ARG A 313 -18.76 -0.46 -15.63
N TYR A 314 -17.68 -0.24 -14.88
CA TYR A 314 -17.48 -0.90 -13.58
C TYR A 314 -17.37 0.01 -12.37
N VAL A 315 -17.05 1.30 -12.56
CA VAL A 315 -16.84 2.26 -11.47
C VAL A 315 -18.02 3.22 -11.37
N TYR A 316 -18.35 3.92 -12.46
CA TYR A 316 -19.37 4.98 -12.44
C TYR A 316 -20.78 4.48 -12.12
N PRO A 317 -21.23 3.28 -12.54
CA PRO A 317 -22.54 2.76 -12.12
C PRO A 317 -22.62 2.55 -10.59
N THR A 318 -21.53 2.11 -9.96
CA THR A 318 -21.46 1.88 -8.51
C THR A 318 -21.53 3.18 -7.69
N TYR A 319 -21.30 4.35 -8.31
CA TYR A 319 -21.43 5.65 -7.65
C TYR A 319 -22.86 5.88 -7.14
N LEU A 320 -23.87 5.65 -8.00
CA LEU A 320 -25.28 5.85 -7.64
C LEU A 320 -25.73 4.85 -6.58
N GLU A 321 -25.34 3.59 -6.70
CA GLU A 321 -25.60 2.55 -5.69
C GLU A 321 -25.03 2.95 -4.32
N THR A 322 -23.83 3.53 -4.30
CA THR A 322 -23.16 3.92 -3.06
C THR A 322 -23.81 5.15 -2.43
N LYS A 323 -24.21 6.15 -3.24
CA LYS A 323 -25.02 7.27 -2.75
C LYS A 323 -26.31 6.80 -2.08
N LEU A 324 -27.05 5.90 -2.73
CA LEU A 324 -28.28 5.36 -2.16
C LEU A 324 -28.02 4.61 -0.84
N LYS A 325 -26.96 3.80 -0.78
CA LYS A 325 -26.55 3.10 0.45
C LYS A 325 -26.21 4.06 1.59
N LEU A 326 -25.50 5.15 1.32
CA LEU A 326 -25.18 6.15 2.35
C LEU A 326 -26.43 6.88 2.85
N LEU A 327 -27.37 7.21 1.95
CA LEU A 327 -28.67 7.79 2.35
C LEU A 327 -29.44 6.85 3.27
N ILE A 328 -29.54 5.56 2.91
CA ILE A 328 -30.21 4.56 3.74
C ILE A 328 -29.51 4.42 5.10
N ARG A 329 -28.17 4.42 5.12
CA ARG A 329 -27.39 4.35 6.37
C ARG A 329 -27.64 5.57 7.25
N ALA A 330 -27.74 6.77 6.68
CA ALA A 330 -28.01 8.00 7.40
C ALA A 330 -29.41 8.03 8.03
N ILE A 331 -30.42 7.48 7.35
CA ILE A 331 -31.79 7.36 7.88
C ILE A 331 -31.84 6.37 9.08
N LYS A 332 -30.94 5.39 9.10
CA LYS A 332 -30.84 4.37 10.17
C LYS A 332 -29.89 4.74 11.32
N LYS A 333 -29.24 5.90 11.25
CA LYS A 333 -28.37 6.40 12.33
C LYS A 333 -29.23 6.83 13.51
#